data_AF-E9GWX6-F1
#
_entry.id   AF-E9GWX6-F1
#
_cell.length_a   1.000
_cell.length_b   1.000
_cell.length_c   1.000
_cell.angle_alpha   90.00
_cell.angle_beta   90.00
_cell.angle_gamma   90.00
#
_symmetry.space_group_name_H-M   'P 1'
#
loop_
_entity.id
_entity.type
_entity.pdbx_description
1 polymer ?
#
loop_
_entity_poly.entity_id
_entity_poly.type
_entity_poly.pdbx_seq_one_letter_code
_entity_poly.pdbx_strand_id
1 'polypeptide(L)'
;MADENETSAPVITVEEPLDLIRLSLDERIYVKMRNERELRGRLHAYDQHLNMVLGEVEETVTTVEIDEETYEEVYRTTKRNIPMLFVRGDGVILVSPPMRGSV
;
A
#
# COMPACT_ATOMS: atom_id res chain seq x y z
N MET A 1 -21.43 6.84 -43.35
CA MET A 1 -22.25 6.81 -42.14
C MET A 1 -21.32 6.42 -41.03
N ALA A 2 -21.01 7.38 -40.16
CA ALA A 2 -20.28 7.14 -38.93
C ALA A 2 -21.30 6.69 -37.90
N ASP A 3 -21.05 5.56 -37.25
CA ASP A 3 -21.64 5.13 -35.97
C ASP A 3 -20.85 3.88 -35.56
N GLU A 4 -20.42 3.61 -34.34
CA GLU A 4 -20.32 4.34 -33.08
C GLU A 4 -19.41 3.42 -32.25
N ASN A 5 -18.24 3.89 -31.83
CA ASN A 5 -17.29 3.09 -31.05
C ASN A 5 -17.72 3.10 -29.57
N GLU A 6 -18.70 2.26 -29.21
CA GLU A 6 -19.05 2.01 -27.81
C GLU A 6 -17.89 1.27 -27.13
N THR A 7 -16.94 2.04 -26.58
CA THR A 7 -15.95 1.52 -25.65
C THR A 7 -16.66 1.27 -24.32
N SER A 8 -17.30 0.12 -24.20
CA SER A 8 -17.83 -0.35 -22.92
C SER A 8 -16.65 -0.50 -21.95
N ALA A 9 -16.56 0.40 -20.97
CA ALA A 9 -15.64 0.20 -19.87
C ALA A 9 -15.98 -1.16 -19.23
N PRO A 10 -15.01 -2.07 -19.07
CA PRO A 10 -15.29 -3.36 -18.48
C PRO A 10 -15.86 -3.13 -17.08
N VAL A 11 -17.06 -3.65 -16.82
CA VAL A 11 -17.63 -3.67 -15.49
C VAL A 11 -16.74 -4.60 -14.67
N ILE A 12 -15.90 -4.04 -13.81
CA ILE A 12 -15.02 -4.81 -12.93
C ILE A 12 -15.91 -5.37 -11.82
N THR A 13 -16.41 -6.58 -12.03
CA THR A 13 -17.02 -7.37 -10.97
C THR A 13 -15.89 -7.80 -10.03
N VAL A 14 -16.02 -7.46 -8.75
CA VAL A 14 -15.06 -7.89 -7.72
C VAL A 14 -15.42 -9.34 -7.39
N GLU A 15 -14.69 -10.30 -7.97
CA GLU A 15 -14.90 -11.73 -7.72
C GLU A 15 -13.87 -12.26 -6.73
N GLU A 16 -12.62 -11.79 -6.83
CA GLU A 16 -11.53 -12.18 -5.96
C GLU A 16 -11.00 -11.01 -5.10
N PRO A 17 -10.41 -11.29 -3.92
CA PRO A 17 -9.80 -10.25 -3.09
C PRO A 17 -8.72 -9.43 -3.81
N LEU A 18 -8.01 -10.03 -4.77
CA LEU A 18 -7.00 -9.35 -5.58
C LEU A 18 -7.59 -8.36 -6.59
N ASP A 19 -8.86 -8.51 -6.96
CA ASP A 19 -9.53 -7.55 -7.84
C ASP A 19 -9.74 -6.20 -7.16
N LEU A 20 -9.90 -6.18 -5.83
CA LEU A 20 -9.95 -4.92 -5.06
C LEU A 20 -8.61 -4.17 -5.11
N ILE A 21 -7.49 -4.89 -5.04
CA ILE A 21 -6.17 -4.29 -5.21
C ILE A 21 -5.98 -3.80 -6.64
N ARG A 22 -6.51 -4.52 -7.64
CA ARG A 22 -6.51 -4.10 -9.04
C ARG A 22 -7.20 -2.76 -9.25
N LEU A 23 -8.31 -2.53 -8.56
CA LEU A 23 -9.03 -1.26 -8.57
C LEU A 23 -8.25 -0.10 -7.94
N SER A 24 -7.22 -0.42 -7.13
CA SER A 24 -6.36 0.56 -6.46
C SER A 24 -5.05 0.82 -7.23
N LEU A 25 -4.91 0.31 -8.47
CA LEU A 25 -3.77 0.64 -9.34
C LEU A 25 -3.75 2.14 -9.65
N ASP A 26 -2.55 2.73 -9.62
CA ASP A 26 -2.28 4.17 -9.74
C ASP A 26 -2.87 5.03 -8.60
N GLU A 27 -3.48 4.41 -7.59
CA GLU A 27 -3.94 5.09 -6.38
C GLU A 27 -2.92 4.98 -5.23
N ARG A 28 -3.05 5.85 -4.22
CA ARG A 28 -2.23 5.79 -2.99
C ARG A 28 -2.80 4.76 -2.03
N ILE A 29 -1.99 3.78 -1.67
CA ILE A 29 -2.36 2.71 -0.74
C ILE A 29 -1.57 2.77 0.56
N TYR A 30 -2.11 2.15 1.60
CA TYR A 30 -1.42 1.90 2.86
C TYR A 30 -1.06 0.41 2.97
N VAL A 31 0.18 0.12 3.33
CA VAL A 31 0.67 -1.24 3.50
C VAL A 31 1.31 -1.39 4.88
N LYS A 32 0.77 -2.28 5.73
CA LYS A 32 1.44 -2.69 6.96
C LYS A 32 2.34 -3.88 6.64
N MET A 33 3.60 -3.75 6.98
CA MET A 33 4.60 -4.80 6.84
C MET A 33 4.95 -5.39 8.21
N ARG A 34 5.61 -6.55 8.18
CA ARG A 34 6.25 -7.13 9.36
C ARG A 34 7.30 -6.16 9.96
N ASN A 35 7.60 -6.34 11.24
CA ASN A 35 8.60 -5.58 12.00
C ASN A 35 8.25 -4.11 12.23
N GLU A 36 6.98 -3.80 12.50
CA GLU A 36 6.50 -2.44 12.78
C GLU A 36 6.87 -1.41 11.70
N ARG A 37 6.77 -1.86 10.45
CA ARG A 37 7.01 -1.04 9.26
C ARG A 37 5.72 -0.77 8.53
N GLU A 38 5.59 0.44 8.04
CA GLU A 38 4.41 0.90 7.31
C GLU A 38 4.87 1.64 6.06
N LEU A 39 4.21 1.38 4.94
CA LEU A 39 4.45 2.08 3.69
C LEU A 39 3.18 2.79 3.25
N ARG A 40 3.34 4.02 2.78
CA ARG A 40 2.31 4.78 2.07
C ARG A 40 2.87 5.20 0.73
N GLY A 41 2.25 4.79 -0.36
CA GLY A 41 2.77 5.08 -1.69
C GLY A 41 1.76 4.81 -2.77
N ARG A 42 2.04 5.26 -4.00
CA ARG A 42 1.21 4.98 -5.17
C ARG A 42 1.50 3.57 -5.69
N LEU A 43 0.47 2.74 -5.87
CA LEU A 43 0.63 1.38 -6.38
C LEU A 43 0.79 1.39 -7.90
N HIS A 44 1.98 1.04 -8.40
CA HIS A 44 2.23 0.96 -9.84
C HIS A 44 1.98 -0.44 -10.41
N ALA A 45 2.35 -1.49 -9.67
CA ALA A 45 2.16 -2.88 -10.10
C ALA A 45 2.14 -3.82 -8.89
N TYR A 46 1.51 -4.98 -9.06
CA TYR A 46 1.53 -6.08 -8.09
C TYR A 46 1.45 -7.45 -8.79
N ASP A 47 1.70 -8.52 -8.06
CA ASP A 47 1.50 -9.90 -8.52
C ASP A 47 0.69 -10.75 -7.51
N GLN A 48 0.47 -12.02 -7.83
CA GLN A 48 -0.26 -12.98 -6.99
C GLN A 48 0.41 -13.25 -5.63
N HIS A 49 1.71 -12.96 -5.49
CA HIS A 49 2.44 -13.12 -4.23
C HIS A 49 2.40 -11.86 -3.38
N LEU A 50 1.72 -10.80 -3.85
CA LEU A 50 1.74 -9.45 -3.26
C LEU A 50 3.13 -8.82 -3.28
N ASN A 51 3.99 -9.19 -4.23
CA ASN A 51 5.12 -8.32 -4.56
C ASN A 51 4.54 -7.05 -5.19
N MET A 52 5.09 -5.89 -4.83
CA MET A 52 4.55 -4.59 -5.27
C MET A 52 5.65 -3.67 -5.77
N VAL A 53 5.31 -2.83 -6.74
CA VAL A 53 6.10 -1.66 -7.12
C VAL A 53 5.34 -0.43 -6.65
N LEU A 54 5.93 0.31 -5.73
CA LEU A 54 5.35 1.53 -5.17
C LEU A 54 6.16 2.75 -5.58
N GLY A 55 5.46 3.83 -5.92
CA GLY A 55 6.04 5.14 -6.23
C GLY A 55 5.74 6.16 -5.14
N GLU A 56 6.59 7.18 -5.01
CA GLU A 56 6.43 8.28 -4.05
C GLU A 56 6.18 7.78 -2.62
N VAL A 57 6.99 6.83 -2.18
CA VAL A 57 6.74 6.06 -0.96
C VAL A 57 7.24 6.82 0.26
N GLU A 58 6.39 6.92 1.28
CA GLU A 58 6.75 7.26 2.65
C GLU A 58 6.78 5.97 3.48
N GLU A 59 7.96 5.58 3.93
CA GLU A 59 8.15 4.49 4.89
C GLU A 59 8.20 5.06 6.30
N THR A 60 7.46 4.44 7.21
CA THR A 60 7.45 4.71 8.64
C THR A 60 7.90 3.46 9.38
N VAL A 61 8.95 3.57 10.20
CA VAL A 61 9.47 2.49 11.05
C VAL A 61 9.28 2.90 12.50
N THR A 62 8.57 2.08 13.27
CA THR A 62 8.37 2.28 14.71
C THR A 62 9.28 1.34 15.48
N THR A 63 10.10 1.89 16.38
CA THR A 63 10.98 1.14 17.29
C THR A 63 10.56 1.42 18.72
N VAL A 64 10.52 0.37 19.54
CA VAL A 64 10.30 0.48 20.97
C VAL A 64 11.67 0.49 21.64
N GLU A 65 12.03 1.61 22.24
CA GLU A 65 13.21 1.75 23.10
C GLU A 65 12.72 1.63 24.55
N ILE A 66 13.34 0.75 25.34
CA ILE A 66 13.02 0.60 26.77
C ILE A 66 14.11 1.34 27.53
N ASP A 67 13.71 2.28 28.38
CA ASP A 67 14.65 2.96 29.28
C ASP A 67 15.15 1.97 30.34
N GLU A 68 16.47 1.82 30.45
CA GLU A 68 17.10 0.83 31.35
C GLU A 68 16.93 1.18 32.84
N GLU A 69 16.63 2.44 33.16
CA GLU A 69 16.51 2.94 34.53
C GLU A 69 15.04 3.01 34.97
N THR A 70 14.14 3.47 34.09
CA THR A 70 12.70 3.64 34.42
C THR A 70 11.82 2.49 33.94
N TYR A 71 12.33 1.60 33.08
CA TYR A 71 11.55 0.55 32.39
C TYR A 71 10.36 1.08 31.58
N GLU A 72 10.36 2.36 31.23
CA GLU A 72 9.31 2.95 30.40
C GLU A 72 9.55 2.63 28.93
N GLU A 73 8.47 2.29 28.21
CA GLU A 73 8.49 2.06 26.77
C GLU A 73 8.37 3.39 26.01
N VAL A 74 9.43 3.78 25.31
CA VAL A 74 9.46 4.95 24.44
C VAL A 74 9.30 4.51 22.99
N TYR A 75 8.20 4.94 22.37
CA TYR A 75 7.91 4.68 20.97
C TYR A 75 8.57 5.73 20.08
N ARG A 76 9.55 5.32 19.28
CA ARG A 76 10.24 6.21 18.32
C ARG A 76 9.84 5.88 16.90
N THR A 77 9.48 6.92 16.14
CA THR A 77 9.08 6.77 14.74
C THR A 77 10.08 7.46 13.83
N THR A 78 10.63 6.72 12.87
CA THR A 78 11.52 7.26 11.83
C THR A 78 10.83 7.18 10.47
N LYS A 79 10.90 8.26 9.69
CA LYS A 79 10.29 8.35 8.36
C LYS A 79 11.34 8.48 7.26
N ARG A 80 11.10 7.84 6.12
CA ARG A 80 11.94 7.92 4.92
C ARG A 80 11.08 8.06 3.67
N ASN A 81 11.51 8.89 2.73
CA ASN A 81 10.83 9.07 1.46
C ASN A 81 11.67 8.46 0.33
N ILE A 82 11.05 7.62 -0.48
CA ILE A 82 11.71 6.83 -1.53
C ILE A 82 10.93 7.05 -2.83
N PRO A 83 11.55 7.55 -3.91
CA PRO A 83 10.85 7.83 -5.17
C PRO A 83 10.19 6.60 -5.79
N MET A 84 10.88 5.45 -5.78
CA MET A 84 10.40 4.17 -6.29
C MET A 84 10.94 3.03 -5.43
N LEU A 85 10.09 2.09 -5.05
CA LEU A 85 10.41 0.98 -4.17
C LEU A 85 9.79 -0.32 -4.69
N PHE A 86 10.61 -1.37 -4.82
CA PHE A 86 10.12 -2.73 -4.96
C PHE A 86 9.95 -3.35 -3.57
N VAL A 87 8.78 -3.94 -3.32
CA VAL A 87 8.41 -4.58 -2.06
C VAL A 87 8.15 -6.06 -2.31
N ARG A 88 8.75 -6.92 -1.48
CA ARG A 88 8.52 -8.36 -1.52
C ARG A 88 7.28 -8.72 -0.70
N GLY A 89 6.42 -9.58 -1.25
CA GLY A 89 5.13 -9.94 -0.68
C GLY A 89 5.15 -10.72 0.63
N ASP A 90 6.20 -11.51 0.90
CA ASP A 90 6.34 -12.29 2.14
C ASP A 90 6.26 -11.42 3.42
N GLY A 91 6.66 -10.15 3.30
CA GLY A 91 6.68 -9.18 4.40
C GLY A 91 5.38 -8.39 4.57
N VAL A 92 4.43 -8.51 3.64
CA VAL A 92 3.16 -7.78 3.66
C VAL A 92 2.18 -8.48 4.60
N ILE A 93 1.57 -7.73 5.51
CA ILE A 93 0.55 -8.24 6.43
C ILE A 93 -0.83 -7.82 5.97
N LEU A 94 -0.99 -6.54 5.62
CA LEU A 94 -2.26 -6.01 5.12
C LEU A 94 -2.01 -4.91 4.08
N VAL A 95 -2.97 -4.79 3.17
CA VAL A 95 -3.07 -3.69 2.22
C VAL A 95 -4.42 -3.03 2.42
N SER A 96 -4.44 -1.72 2.56
CA SER A 96 -5.66 -0.92 2.65
C SER A 96 -5.72 0.05 1.47
N PRO A 97 -6.84 0.07 0.71
CA PRO A 97 -7.06 1.02 -0.37
C PRO A 97 -7.08 2.47 0.16
N PRO A 98 -6.97 3.48 -0.72
CA PRO A 98 -7.15 4.86 -0.28
C PRO A 98 -8.50 5.04 0.41
N MET A 99 -8.51 5.86 1.46
CA MET A 99 -9.76 6.35 2.02
C MET A 99 -10.44 7.22 0.97
N ARG A 100 -11.34 6.62 0.17
CA ARG A 100 -12.34 7.35 -0.59
C ARG A 100 -13.25 7.98 0.45
N GLY A 101 -12.93 9.20 0.88
CA GLY A 101 -13.82 9.97 1.74
C GLY A 101 -15.19 9.98 1.09
N SER A 102 -16.23 9.60 1.82
CA SER A 102 -17.59 9.79 1.34
C SER A 102 -17.77 11.27 1.08
N VAL A 103 -17.78 11.67 -0.18
CA VAL A 103 -18.35 12.94 -0.61
C VAL A 103 -19.81 12.68 -0.89
#